data_AF-A0A1Z9FD91-F1
#
_entry.id   AF-A0A1Z9FD91-F1
#
_cell.length_a   1.000
_cell.length_b   1.000
_cell.length_c   1.000
_cell.angle_alpha   90.00
_cell.angle_beta   90.00
_cell.angle_gamma   90.00
#
_symmetry.space_group_name_H-M   'P 1'
#
loop_
_entity.id
_entity.type
_entity.pdbx_description
1 polymer ?
#
loop_
_entity_poly.entity_id
_entity_poly.type
_entity_poly.pdbx_seq_one_letter_code
_entity_poly.pdbx_strand_id
1 'polypeptide(L)'
;MLIPKTRLTLLCTNRFEDTLTTQEHPIRNLEGEFTSFDQVAIPRYDHRHSFSYTLRTQQALNFLAHFHLAQPTDGSRIGALLGDFVRGTPESLQTRFPPEVVDGIILHRAIDRFTDSHEIFLKSKKILSQPRQRFAGIIIDIYFDHFLAQFWSNFSEVSLKTFTAEIYGTLERRTAWLGPEISKITKRMKIENWLETYGTIAGLALTFRKVSQRRTFLTPLIGAEEDLKNHYQCFTTAFRSFYPELMSFSSERNPGGPLS
;
A
#
# COMPACT_ATOMS: atom_id res chain seq x y z
N MET A 1 -5.91 -33.16 21.19
CA MET A 1 -6.66 -32.30 22.12
C MET A 1 -6.87 -30.97 21.40
N LEU A 2 -8.01 -30.83 20.73
CA LEU A 2 -8.30 -29.80 19.73
C LEU A 2 -9.28 -28.79 20.33
N ILE A 3 -8.93 -27.50 20.28
CA ILE A 3 -9.81 -26.39 20.67
C ILE A 3 -10.63 -25.98 19.44
N PRO A 4 -11.97 -25.87 19.51
CA PRO A 4 -12.80 -25.62 18.34
C PRO A 4 -12.85 -24.12 17.97
N LYS A 5 -12.89 -23.86 16.66
CA LYS A 5 -13.17 -22.56 16.04
C LYS A 5 -14.64 -22.18 16.27
N THR A 6 -14.89 -21.11 17.02
CA THR A 6 -16.26 -20.59 17.24
C THR A 6 -16.59 -19.47 16.26
N ARG A 7 -17.66 -19.71 15.49
CA ARG A 7 -18.56 -18.79 14.76
C ARG A 7 -18.29 -17.29 14.88
N LEU A 8 -17.89 -16.67 13.76
CA LEU A 8 -18.22 -15.27 13.46
C LEU A 8 -19.61 -15.24 12.80
N THR A 9 -20.63 -14.78 13.52
CA THR A 9 -21.86 -14.25 12.90
C THR A 9 -22.57 -13.30 13.87
N LEU A 10 -23.11 -12.21 13.30
CA LEU A 10 -23.97 -11.16 13.87
C LEU A 10 -23.28 -9.94 14.48
N LEU A 11 -22.99 -8.96 13.63
CA LEU A 11 -23.38 -7.54 13.77
C LEU A 11 -23.13 -6.83 12.42
N CYS A 12 -23.90 -7.19 11.39
CA CYS A 12 -24.20 -6.40 10.18
C CYS A 12 -25.05 -7.30 9.27
N THR A 13 -26.34 -7.01 9.17
CA THR A 13 -27.37 -7.92 8.61
C THR A 13 -27.38 -8.02 7.09
N ASN A 14 -27.36 -9.28 6.62
CA ASN A 14 -28.02 -9.96 5.48
C ASN A 14 -28.43 -9.20 4.21
N ARG A 15 -27.99 -9.72 3.04
CA ARG A 15 -28.73 -10.72 2.22
C ARG A 15 -27.96 -10.98 0.92
N PHE A 16 -27.60 -12.22 0.56
CA PHE A 16 -27.49 -12.78 -0.81
C PHE A 16 -27.05 -14.26 -0.70
N GLU A 17 -27.83 -15.16 -1.32
CA GLU A 17 -27.59 -16.61 -1.47
C GLU A 17 -27.15 -16.93 -2.91
N ASP A 18 -26.35 -18.01 -3.02
CA ASP A 18 -26.25 -19.01 -4.09
C ASP A 18 -25.71 -18.58 -5.49
N THR A 19 -24.83 -19.29 -6.21
CA THR A 19 -24.48 -20.74 -6.29
C THR A 19 -23.22 -20.95 -7.19
N LEU A 20 -22.41 -22.01 -6.92
CA LEU A 20 -21.80 -23.04 -7.81
C LEU A 20 -21.01 -22.62 -9.10
N THR A 21 -19.91 -23.22 -9.61
CA THR A 21 -19.14 -24.46 -9.43
C THR A 21 -17.82 -24.38 -10.25
N THR A 22 -16.84 -25.20 -9.87
CA THR A 22 -15.49 -25.55 -10.42
C THR A 22 -15.26 -25.60 -11.94
N GLN A 23 -14.00 -25.36 -12.37
CA GLN A 23 -13.22 -26.27 -13.24
C GLN A 23 -11.71 -25.91 -13.32
N GLU A 24 -10.84 -26.93 -13.38
CA GLU A 24 -9.36 -26.91 -13.33
C GLU A 24 -8.66 -27.03 -14.69
N HIS A 25 -7.32 -26.83 -14.66
CA HIS A 25 -6.21 -27.39 -15.49
C HIS A 25 -5.79 -26.69 -16.82
N PRO A 26 -4.52 -26.83 -17.30
CA PRO A 26 -3.24 -27.12 -16.63
C PRO A 26 -2.02 -26.27 -17.13
N ILE A 27 -0.87 -26.52 -16.49
CA ILE A 27 0.48 -25.93 -16.65
C ILE A 27 1.18 -26.31 -17.96
N ARG A 28 2.02 -25.41 -18.52
CA ARG A 28 3.19 -25.75 -19.35
C ARG A 28 4.41 -24.86 -19.04
N ASN A 29 5.54 -25.54 -18.84
CA ASN A 29 6.90 -25.02 -18.72
C ASN A 29 7.44 -24.49 -20.06
N LEU A 30 8.28 -23.45 -20.03
CA LEU A 30 9.37 -23.26 -21.00
C LEU A 30 10.55 -22.55 -20.32
N GLU A 31 11.70 -23.24 -20.34
CA GLU A 31 13.03 -22.78 -19.95
C GLU A 31 13.61 -21.82 -21.01
N GLY A 32 14.50 -20.91 -20.60
CA GLY A 32 15.25 -20.04 -21.53
C GLY A 32 16.15 -19.02 -20.85
N GLU A 33 17.41 -19.42 -20.61
CA GLU A 33 18.68 -18.68 -20.66
C GLU A 33 18.77 -17.23 -20.10
N PHE A 34 19.51 -17.10 -18.98
CA PHE A 34 20.05 -15.85 -18.46
C PHE A 34 21.40 -15.52 -19.11
N THR A 35 21.52 -14.35 -19.74
CA THR A 35 22.82 -13.73 -20.08
C THR A 35 22.98 -12.37 -19.42
N SER A 36 24.14 -12.21 -18.76
CA SER A 36 24.80 -11.01 -18.19
C SER A 36 24.30 -9.64 -18.64
N PHE A 37 23.94 -8.77 -17.68
CA PHE A 37 23.75 -7.33 -17.90
C PHE A 37 24.85 -6.51 -17.21
N ASP A 38 25.72 -5.92 -18.04
CA ASP A 38 26.63 -4.84 -17.70
C ASP A 38 25.87 -3.58 -17.28
N GLN A 39 26.51 -2.77 -16.45
CA GLN A 39 26.01 -1.50 -15.89
C GLN A 39 25.60 -0.50 -16.98
N VAL A 40 24.29 -0.31 -17.19
CA VAL A 40 23.76 0.70 -18.13
C VAL A 40 23.56 2.05 -17.42
N ALA A 41 24.19 3.09 -17.98
CA ALA A 41 24.03 4.48 -17.59
C ALA A 41 22.59 4.97 -17.82
N ILE A 42 21.99 5.61 -16.80
CA ILE A 42 20.63 6.15 -16.83
C ILE A 42 20.58 7.45 -17.66
N PRO A 43 19.81 7.54 -18.75
CA PRO A 43 19.68 8.77 -19.54
C PRO A 43 18.88 9.86 -18.80
N ARG A 44 19.25 11.14 -19.01
CA ARG A 44 18.59 12.30 -18.39
C ARG A 44 17.15 12.46 -18.91
N TYR A 45 16.20 12.53 -17.98
CA TYR A 45 14.75 12.59 -18.21
C TYR A 45 14.28 13.98 -18.71
N ASP A 46 13.45 14.00 -19.75
CA ASP A 46 12.73 15.18 -20.25
C ASP A 46 11.36 15.31 -19.56
N HIS A 47 11.09 16.47 -18.96
CA HIS A 47 9.95 16.75 -18.09
C HIS A 47 8.64 17.08 -18.85
N ARG A 48 8.59 16.94 -20.17
CA ARG A 48 7.57 17.60 -21.03
C ARG A 48 6.42 16.74 -21.54
N HIS A 49 6.09 15.59 -20.96
CA HIS A 49 4.88 14.85 -21.37
C HIS A 49 3.78 14.94 -20.32
N SER A 50 2.83 15.80 -20.67
CA SER A 50 1.73 16.35 -19.91
C SER A 50 0.83 15.33 -19.22
N PHE A 51 0.73 15.53 -17.91
CA PHE A 51 -0.36 15.13 -17.03
C PHE A 51 -1.73 15.42 -17.67
N SER A 52 -2.50 14.38 -17.95
CA SER A 52 -3.92 14.49 -18.31
C SER A 52 -4.76 13.54 -17.45
N TYR A 53 -5.99 14.01 -17.21
CA TYR A 53 -6.91 13.71 -16.12
C TYR A 53 -7.40 12.26 -16.04
N THR A 54 -7.29 11.70 -14.83
CA THR A 54 -8.04 10.59 -14.19
C THR A 54 -7.04 9.69 -13.46
N LEU A 55 -6.48 10.20 -12.36
CA LEU A 55 -5.86 9.36 -11.37
C LEU A 55 -6.43 9.77 -10.01
N ARG A 56 -6.95 8.78 -9.31
CA ARG A 56 -6.93 8.73 -7.85
C ARG A 56 -5.68 9.47 -7.35
N THR A 57 -5.88 10.54 -6.60
CA THR A 57 -5.13 10.75 -5.36
C THR A 57 -3.64 10.36 -5.47
N GLN A 58 -2.80 11.17 -6.10
CA GLN A 58 -1.32 10.99 -6.15
C GLN A 58 -0.63 11.04 -4.75
N GLN A 59 -1.38 10.73 -3.71
CA GLN A 59 -1.31 11.24 -2.36
C GLN A 59 -2.20 10.42 -1.40
N ALA A 60 -2.71 9.25 -1.81
CA ALA A 60 -3.28 8.30 -0.85
C ALA A 60 -2.12 7.74 -0.03
N LEU A 61 -2.03 8.19 1.20
CA LEU A 61 -0.95 7.91 2.13
C LEU A 61 -1.13 6.50 2.73
N ASN A 62 -0.64 5.43 2.10
CA ASN A 62 -0.38 4.15 2.78
C ASN A 62 0.98 3.57 2.52
N PHE A 63 1.98 4.30 2.97
CA PHE A 63 3.33 3.85 2.71
C PHE A 63 3.71 2.63 3.56
N LEU A 64 3.14 2.47 4.76
CA LEU A 64 3.59 1.44 5.68
C LEU A 64 3.29 0.04 5.16
N ALA A 65 2.06 -0.23 4.72
CA ALA A 65 1.71 -1.53 4.14
C ALA A 65 2.51 -1.85 2.87
N HIS A 66 2.65 -0.89 1.95
CA HIS A 66 3.43 -1.13 0.72
C HIS A 66 4.91 -1.39 1.01
N PHE A 67 5.52 -0.69 1.98
CA PHE A 67 6.88 -0.98 2.37
C PHE A 67 7.01 -2.32 3.10
N HIS A 68 6.05 -2.68 3.96
CA HIS A 68 6.07 -3.95 4.70
C HIS A 68 5.97 -5.15 3.76
N LEU A 69 5.17 -5.03 2.70
CA LEU A 69 4.96 -6.08 1.71
C LEU A 69 6.02 -6.12 0.59
N ALA A 70 6.91 -5.10 0.52
CA ALA A 70 8.01 -5.06 -0.43
C ALA A 70 9.12 -6.06 -0.06
N GLN A 71 9.90 -6.50 -1.06
CA GLN A 71 11.14 -7.27 -0.79
C GLN A 71 12.08 -6.46 0.11
N PRO A 72 12.94 -7.11 0.92
CA PRO A 72 13.96 -6.43 1.71
C PRO A 72 15.14 -5.95 0.85
N THR A 73 14.89 -5.54 -0.40
CA THR A 73 15.86 -4.93 -1.32
C THR A 73 15.58 -3.45 -1.51
N ASP A 74 16.64 -2.69 -1.84
CA ASP A 74 16.53 -1.27 -2.14
C ASP A 74 15.60 -1.00 -3.32
N GLY A 75 15.70 -1.83 -4.37
CA GLY A 75 14.91 -1.69 -5.58
C GLY A 75 13.42 -1.83 -5.29
N SER A 76 13.03 -2.89 -4.59
CA SER A 76 11.62 -3.15 -4.28
C SER A 76 11.01 -2.09 -3.38
N ARG A 77 11.73 -1.62 -2.35
CA ARG A 77 11.26 -0.52 -1.48
C ARG A 77 11.12 0.79 -2.26
N ILE A 78 12.06 1.10 -3.14
CA ILE A 78 11.95 2.29 -3.99
C ILE A 78 10.76 2.14 -4.94
N GLY A 79 10.54 0.96 -5.51
CA GLY A 79 9.38 0.68 -6.34
C GLY A 79 8.05 0.79 -5.59
N ALA A 80 8.01 0.31 -4.34
CA ALA A 80 6.85 0.39 -3.45
C ALA A 80 6.45 1.84 -3.15
N LEU A 81 7.40 2.77 -3.11
CA LEU A 81 7.12 4.20 -3.06
C LEU A 81 6.68 4.72 -4.44
N LEU A 82 7.45 4.41 -5.49
CA LEU A 82 7.26 4.99 -6.83
C LEU A 82 5.94 4.61 -7.50
N GLY A 83 5.28 3.53 -7.06
CA GLY A 83 3.97 3.10 -7.56
C GLY A 83 2.92 4.21 -7.65
N ASP A 84 2.92 5.13 -6.68
CA ASP A 84 2.05 6.31 -6.62
C ASP A 84 2.49 7.47 -7.54
N PHE A 85 3.78 7.55 -7.85
CA PHE A 85 4.38 8.73 -8.49
C PHE A 85 4.63 8.57 -9.97
N VAL A 86 4.81 7.34 -10.46
CA VAL A 86 5.19 7.07 -11.84
C VAL A 86 4.10 6.32 -12.59
N ARG A 87 3.84 6.74 -13.83
CA ARG A 87 2.97 6.03 -14.79
C ARG A 87 3.82 5.34 -15.84
N GLY A 88 3.26 4.33 -16.50
CA GLY A 88 3.92 3.59 -17.58
C GLY A 88 3.62 2.09 -17.51
N THR A 89 3.80 1.42 -18.64
CA THR A 89 3.81 -0.05 -18.70
C THR A 89 5.15 -0.57 -18.17
N PRO A 90 5.28 -1.86 -17.81
CA PRO A 90 6.56 -2.44 -17.42
C PRO A 90 7.69 -2.11 -18.40
N GLU A 91 7.42 -2.24 -19.70
CA GLU A 91 8.39 -2.01 -20.78
C GLU A 91 8.86 -0.55 -20.81
N SER A 92 7.93 0.41 -20.65
CA SER A 92 8.32 1.83 -20.64
C SER A 92 9.06 2.22 -19.36
N LEU A 93 8.78 1.57 -18.23
CA LEU A 93 9.48 1.80 -16.96
C LEU A 93 10.89 1.23 -16.96
N GLN A 94 11.13 0.09 -17.62
CA GLN A 94 12.46 -0.52 -17.75
C GLN A 94 13.47 0.38 -18.48
N THR A 95 13.00 1.29 -19.33
CA THR A 95 13.88 2.30 -19.96
C THR A 95 14.40 3.37 -18.99
N ARG A 96 13.81 3.46 -17.78
CA ARG A 96 14.03 4.55 -16.82
C ARG A 96 14.53 4.06 -15.46
N PHE A 97 14.22 2.82 -15.09
CA PHE A 97 14.48 2.28 -13.76
C PHE A 97 15.11 0.89 -13.84
N PRO A 98 15.94 0.51 -12.84
CA PRO A 98 16.40 -0.86 -12.70
C PRO A 98 15.24 -1.86 -12.61
N PRO A 99 15.41 -3.12 -13.07
CA PRO A 99 14.36 -4.14 -13.04
C PRO A 99 13.68 -4.29 -11.67
N GLU A 100 14.44 -4.38 -10.58
CA GLU A 100 13.87 -4.51 -9.23
C GLU A 100 12.95 -3.35 -8.82
N VAL A 101 13.24 -2.13 -9.30
CA VAL A 101 12.38 -0.96 -9.04
C VAL A 101 11.09 -1.08 -9.83
N VAL A 102 11.17 -1.55 -11.08
CA VAL A 102 9.99 -1.79 -11.92
C VAL A 102 9.11 -2.88 -11.29
N ASP A 103 9.71 -3.96 -10.80
CA ASP A 103 8.99 -5.04 -10.11
C ASP A 103 8.29 -4.52 -8.85
N GLY A 104 8.97 -3.68 -8.05
CA GLY A 104 8.34 -3.02 -6.89
C GLY A 104 7.17 -2.10 -7.28
N ILE A 105 7.26 -1.36 -8.38
CA ILE A 105 6.15 -0.53 -8.91
C ILE A 105 4.97 -1.41 -9.33
N ILE A 106 5.24 -2.53 -9.99
CA ILE A 106 4.21 -3.48 -10.43
C ILE A 106 3.53 -4.12 -9.22
N LEU A 107 4.31 -4.53 -8.21
CA LEU A 107 3.78 -5.10 -6.97
C LEU A 107 2.89 -4.11 -6.22
N HIS A 108 3.31 -2.86 -6.07
CA HIS A 108 2.48 -1.80 -5.48
C HIS A 108 1.11 -1.72 -6.17
N ARG A 109 1.10 -1.63 -7.51
CA ARG A 109 -0.15 -1.54 -8.29
C ARG A 109 -1.00 -2.80 -8.20
N ALA A 110 -0.37 -3.96 -8.04
CA ALA A 110 -1.08 -5.22 -7.83
C ALA A 110 -1.75 -5.25 -6.45
N ILE A 111 -1.05 -4.82 -5.40
CA ILE A 111 -1.58 -4.63 -4.05
C ILE A 111 -2.77 -3.67 -4.07
N ASP A 112 -2.65 -2.52 -4.74
CA ASP A 112 -3.76 -1.56 -4.86
C ASP A 112 -4.98 -2.17 -5.50
N ARG A 113 -4.80 -2.88 -6.63
CA ARG A 113 -5.89 -3.52 -7.35
C ARG A 113 -6.57 -4.58 -6.50
N PHE A 114 -5.80 -5.40 -5.80
CA PHE A 114 -6.32 -6.40 -4.88
C PHE A 114 -7.14 -5.73 -3.78
N THR A 115 -6.57 -4.75 -3.08
CA THR A 115 -7.23 -3.99 -2.02
C THR A 115 -8.52 -3.35 -2.50
N ASP A 116 -8.48 -2.64 -3.64
CA ASP A 116 -9.63 -1.91 -4.17
C ASP A 116 -10.81 -2.78 -4.59
N SER A 117 -10.53 -4.02 -4.99
CA SER A 117 -11.54 -5.00 -5.39
C SER A 117 -11.96 -5.93 -4.24
N HIS A 118 -11.26 -5.90 -3.11
CA HIS A 118 -11.51 -6.80 -2.00
C HIS A 118 -12.85 -6.53 -1.30
N GLU A 119 -13.63 -7.57 -1.04
CA GLU A 119 -14.98 -7.42 -0.48
C GLU A 119 -14.97 -6.70 0.88
N ILE A 120 -14.03 -7.04 1.76
CA ILE A 120 -13.88 -6.40 3.08
C ILE A 120 -13.57 -4.90 2.94
N PHE A 121 -12.71 -4.52 2.00
CA PHE A 121 -12.38 -3.12 1.75
C PHE A 121 -13.59 -2.35 1.22
N LEU A 122 -14.32 -2.93 0.27
CA LEU A 122 -15.56 -2.37 -0.28
C LEU A 122 -16.66 -2.22 0.79
N LYS A 123 -16.80 -3.19 1.70
CA LYS A 123 -17.73 -3.09 2.84
C LYS A 123 -17.30 -1.99 3.81
N SER A 124 -16.00 -1.88 4.09
CA SER A 124 -15.45 -0.85 4.99
C SER A 124 -15.73 0.56 4.51
N LYS A 125 -15.67 0.80 3.18
CA LYS A 125 -16.02 2.10 2.59
C LYS A 125 -17.45 2.57 2.94
N LYS A 126 -18.39 1.65 3.14
CA LYS A 126 -19.81 1.94 3.44
C LYS A 126 -20.05 2.35 4.90
N ILE A 127 -19.10 2.10 5.79
CA ILE A 127 -19.18 2.45 7.22
C ILE A 127 -18.98 3.97 7.42
N LEU A 128 -18.22 4.61 6.52
CA LEU A 128 -17.91 6.04 6.61
C LEU A 128 -19.15 6.92 6.43
N SER A 129 -19.10 8.08 7.08
CA SER A 129 -20.13 9.11 6.96
C SER A 129 -20.30 9.59 5.51
N GLN A 130 -21.52 10.01 5.16
CA GLN A 130 -21.87 10.40 3.78
C GLN A 130 -20.92 11.45 3.16
N PRO A 131 -20.46 12.51 3.86
CA PRO A 131 -19.52 13.49 3.29
C PRO A 131 -18.17 12.88 2.91
N ARG A 132 -17.79 11.76 3.53
CA ARG A 132 -16.50 11.08 3.36
C ARG A 132 -16.52 9.94 2.36
N GLN A 133 -17.70 9.45 1.95
CA GLN A 133 -17.80 8.30 1.05
C GLN A 133 -17.09 8.50 -0.30
N ARG A 134 -17.08 9.72 -0.84
CA ARG A 134 -16.32 10.05 -2.07
C ARG A 134 -14.82 9.80 -1.92
N PHE A 135 -14.29 9.90 -0.70
CA PHE A 135 -12.88 9.72 -0.36
C PHE A 135 -12.63 8.43 0.41
N ALA A 136 -13.62 7.53 0.45
CA ALA A 136 -13.58 6.35 1.28
C ALA A 136 -12.35 5.48 1.00
N GLY A 137 -11.95 5.38 -0.28
CA GLY A 137 -10.69 4.73 -0.68
C GLY A 137 -9.53 5.18 0.20
N ILE A 138 -9.14 6.45 0.08
CA ILE A 138 -8.04 7.09 0.83
C ILE A 138 -8.17 6.91 2.35
N ILE A 139 -9.38 7.03 2.88
CA ILE A 139 -9.61 7.00 4.32
C ILE A 139 -9.39 5.60 4.89
N ILE A 140 -9.99 4.58 4.28
CA ILE A 140 -9.87 3.18 4.75
C ILE A 140 -8.43 2.70 4.65
N ASP A 141 -7.82 3.03 3.53
CA ASP A 141 -6.39 2.97 3.28
C ASP A 141 -5.58 3.45 4.51
N ILE A 142 -5.69 4.74 4.86
CA ILE A 142 -4.95 5.32 6.01
C ILE A 142 -5.30 4.62 7.33
N TYR A 143 -6.54 4.16 7.51
CA TYR A 143 -6.91 3.37 8.69
C TYR A 143 -6.19 2.03 8.75
N PHE A 144 -5.97 1.37 7.61
CA PHE A 144 -5.30 0.08 7.58
C PHE A 144 -3.80 0.25 7.90
N ASP A 145 -3.16 1.32 7.44
CA ASP A 145 -1.81 1.68 7.90
C ASP A 145 -1.77 2.01 9.41
N HIS A 146 -2.80 2.68 9.94
CA HIS A 146 -2.95 2.88 11.39
C HIS A 146 -3.00 1.56 12.16
N PHE A 147 -3.83 0.61 11.73
CA PHE A 147 -3.93 -0.69 12.39
C PHE A 147 -2.69 -1.54 12.23
N LEU A 148 -2.03 -1.48 11.07
CA LEU A 148 -0.74 -2.13 10.86
C LEU A 148 0.32 -1.59 11.83
N ALA A 149 0.43 -0.27 11.98
CA ALA A 149 1.33 0.33 12.95
C ALA A 149 0.96 -0.06 14.39
N GLN A 150 -0.34 -0.06 14.73
CA GLN A 150 -0.83 -0.37 16.07
C GLN A 150 -0.64 -1.84 16.46
N PHE A 151 -0.78 -2.76 15.51
CA PHE A 151 -0.67 -4.21 15.71
C PHE A 151 0.62 -4.78 15.11
N TRP A 152 1.64 -3.94 14.93
CA TRP A 152 2.86 -4.29 14.19
C TRP A 152 3.53 -5.58 14.65
N SER A 153 3.59 -5.82 15.96
CA SER A 153 4.19 -7.03 16.54
C SER A 153 3.51 -8.34 16.13
N ASN A 154 2.31 -8.28 15.56
CA ASN A 154 1.60 -9.45 15.05
C ASN A 154 2.01 -9.80 13.62
N PHE A 155 2.68 -8.88 12.90
CA PHE A 155 2.98 -9.00 11.47
C PHE A 155 4.47 -8.86 11.13
N SER A 156 5.31 -8.54 12.12
CA SER A 156 6.76 -8.45 11.94
C SER A 156 7.50 -8.76 13.24
N GLU A 157 8.61 -9.49 13.12
CA GLU A 157 9.55 -9.74 14.22
C GLU A 157 10.47 -8.54 14.48
N VAL A 158 10.64 -7.67 13.49
CA VAL A 158 11.45 -6.45 13.60
C VAL A 158 10.59 -5.34 14.21
N SER A 159 11.14 -4.52 15.11
CA SER A 159 10.38 -3.39 15.67
C SER A 159 9.98 -2.39 14.58
N LEU A 160 8.82 -1.74 14.71
CA LEU A 160 8.36 -0.72 13.76
C LEU A 160 9.43 0.37 13.58
N LYS A 161 10.03 0.83 14.67
CA LYS A 161 11.11 1.83 14.65
C LYS A 161 12.33 1.39 13.85
N THR A 162 12.76 0.14 14.00
CA THR A 162 13.89 -0.40 13.23
C THR A 162 13.52 -0.50 11.75
N PHE A 163 12.31 -0.96 11.46
CA PHE A 163 11.81 -1.08 10.10
C PHE A 163 11.73 0.29 9.40
N THR A 164 11.09 1.29 10.01
CA THR A 164 10.95 2.63 9.43
C THR A 164 12.29 3.32 9.26
N ALA A 165 13.23 3.16 10.20
CA ALA A 165 14.59 3.66 10.07
C ALA A 165 15.30 3.10 8.83
N GLU A 166 15.16 1.80 8.57
CA GLU A 166 15.74 1.15 7.40
C GLU A 166 15.07 1.59 6.09
N ILE A 167 13.75 1.78 6.09
CA ILE A 167 13.05 2.39 4.95
C ILE A 167 13.59 3.80 4.67
N TYR A 168 13.68 4.66 5.69
CA TYR A 168 14.21 6.01 5.50
C TYR A 168 15.66 6.04 5.04
N GLY A 169 16.50 5.13 5.55
CA GLY A 169 17.86 4.94 5.06
C GLY A 169 17.91 4.53 3.59
N THR A 170 16.98 3.68 3.14
CA THR A 170 16.85 3.26 1.74
C THR A 170 16.51 4.44 0.84
N LEU A 171 15.52 5.25 1.24
CA LEU A 171 15.09 6.42 0.47
C LEU A 171 16.19 7.47 0.35
N GLU A 172 17.03 7.62 1.38
CA GLU A 172 18.15 8.56 1.40
C GLU A 172 19.33 8.10 0.53
N ARG A 173 19.70 6.81 0.59
CA ARG A 173 20.81 6.26 -0.21
C ARG A 173 20.48 6.07 -1.70
N ARG A 174 19.19 6.02 -2.07
CA ARG A 174 18.71 5.85 -3.46
C ARG A 174 18.01 7.06 -4.05
N THR A 175 18.34 8.26 -3.61
CA THR A 175 17.79 9.53 -4.15
C THR A 175 17.94 9.65 -5.68
N ALA A 176 18.99 9.08 -6.27
CA ALA A 176 19.19 9.05 -7.72
C ALA A 176 18.06 8.34 -8.48
N TRP A 177 17.42 7.31 -7.89
CA TRP A 177 16.28 6.61 -8.48
C TRP A 177 14.95 7.34 -8.26
N LEU A 178 14.88 8.23 -7.27
CA LEU A 178 13.66 8.99 -6.95
C LEU A 178 13.51 10.27 -7.81
N GLY A 179 14.63 10.88 -8.20
CA GLY A 179 14.63 12.20 -8.79
C GLY A 179 14.38 13.33 -7.77
N PRO A 180 14.53 14.60 -8.18
CA PRO A 180 14.61 15.73 -7.24
C PRO A 180 13.31 16.00 -6.48
N GLU A 181 12.16 15.88 -7.13
CA GLU A 181 10.87 16.20 -6.50
C GLU A 181 10.46 15.15 -5.46
N ILE A 182 10.61 13.87 -5.78
CA ILE A 182 10.30 12.78 -4.85
C ILE A 182 11.31 12.76 -3.70
N SER A 183 12.59 13.07 -3.96
CA SER A 183 13.60 13.21 -2.91
C SER A 183 13.26 14.29 -1.87
N LYS A 184 12.64 15.41 -2.28
CA LYS A 184 12.14 16.42 -1.34
C LYS A 184 11.01 15.87 -0.47
N ILE A 185 10.13 15.06 -1.05
CA ILE A 185 9.02 14.42 -0.34
C ILE A 185 9.57 13.43 0.69
N THR A 186 10.49 12.54 0.30
CA THR A 186 11.05 11.53 1.22
C THR A 186 11.87 12.15 2.34
N LYS A 187 12.59 13.25 2.08
CA LYS A 187 13.27 14.02 3.13
C LYS A 187 12.28 14.54 4.18
N ARG A 188 11.16 15.14 3.76
CA ARG A 188 10.11 15.60 4.67
C ARG A 188 9.44 14.43 5.39
N MET A 189 9.19 13.33 4.67
CA MET A 189 8.60 12.11 5.23
C MET A 189 9.43 11.56 6.39
N LYS A 190 10.77 11.58 6.28
CA LYS A 190 11.71 11.20 7.33
C LYS A 190 11.71 12.21 8.49
N ILE A 191 11.84 13.50 8.21
CA ILE A 191 11.87 14.57 9.24
C ILE A 191 10.60 14.54 10.10
N GLU A 192 9.46 14.31 9.48
CA GLU A 192 8.16 14.30 10.16
C GLU A 192 7.70 12.89 10.57
N ASN A 193 8.56 11.88 10.40
CA ASN A 193 8.32 10.46 10.73
C ASN A 193 6.92 9.96 10.36
N TRP A 194 6.54 10.09 9.08
CA TRP A 194 5.18 9.75 8.63
C TRP A 194 4.79 8.30 8.94
N LEU A 195 5.72 7.34 8.82
CA LEU A 195 5.42 5.91 8.96
C LEU A 195 5.07 5.51 10.40
N GLU A 196 5.75 6.08 11.40
CA GLU A 196 5.41 5.81 12.80
C GLU A 196 4.22 6.65 13.28
N THR A 197 3.98 7.81 12.64
CA THR A 197 2.86 8.71 12.98
C THR A 197 1.49 8.03 12.82
N TYR A 198 1.39 7.00 11.96
CA TYR A 198 0.16 6.22 11.81
C TYR A 198 -0.27 5.52 13.11
N GLY A 199 0.63 5.21 14.06
CA GLY A 199 0.31 4.43 15.25
C GLY A 199 -0.63 5.09 16.27
N THR A 200 -1.02 6.36 16.10
CA THR A 200 -1.91 7.05 17.04
C THR A 200 -3.06 7.77 16.34
N ILE A 201 -4.19 7.91 17.03
CA ILE A 201 -5.34 8.68 16.52
C ILE A 201 -4.99 10.16 16.30
N ALA A 202 -4.12 10.73 17.14
CA ALA A 202 -3.64 12.10 16.94
C ALA A 202 -2.77 12.23 15.68
N GLY A 203 -1.91 11.24 15.42
CA GLY A 203 -1.12 11.17 14.19
C GLY A 203 -1.96 10.93 12.94
N LEU A 204 -3.04 10.15 13.05
CA LEU A 204 -4.04 9.99 12.01
C LEU A 204 -4.74 11.32 11.67
N ALA A 205 -5.21 12.06 12.67
CA ALA A 205 -5.78 13.39 12.49
C ALA A 205 -4.81 14.37 11.82
N LEU A 206 -3.53 14.34 12.22
CA LEU A 206 -2.48 15.12 11.58
C LEU A 206 -2.29 14.72 10.12
N THR A 207 -2.30 13.43 9.82
CA THR A 207 -2.18 12.89 8.46
C THR A 207 -3.32 13.40 7.60
N PHE A 208 -4.58 13.28 8.03
CA PHE A 208 -5.73 13.77 7.27
C PHE A 208 -5.67 15.28 7.01
N ARG A 209 -5.27 16.09 7.99
CA ARG A 209 -5.06 17.54 7.80
C ARG A 209 -3.97 17.83 6.77
N LYS A 210 -2.86 17.09 6.77
CA LYS A 210 -1.81 17.23 5.76
C LYS A 210 -2.31 16.82 4.37
N VAL A 211 -3.10 15.74 4.28
CA VAL A 211 -3.69 15.28 3.02
C VAL A 211 -4.63 16.33 2.45
N SER A 212 -5.50 16.88 3.29
CA SER A 212 -6.53 17.84 2.88
C SER A 212 -5.96 19.15 2.35
N GLN A 213 -4.79 19.58 2.85
CA GLN A 213 -4.12 20.80 2.41
C GLN A 213 -3.59 20.74 0.97
N ARG A 214 -3.45 19.54 0.39
CA ARG A 214 -2.87 19.41 -0.95
C ARG A 214 -3.80 19.87 -2.06
N ARG A 215 -5.12 19.75 -1.87
CA ARG A 215 -6.16 20.17 -2.83
C ARG A 215 -7.45 20.51 -2.08
N THR A 216 -8.11 21.62 -2.44
CA THR A 216 -9.34 22.09 -1.77
C THR A 216 -10.45 21.05 -1.72
N PHE A 217 -10.60 20.21 -2.75
CA PHE A 217 -11.64 19.18 -2.78
C PHE A 217 -11.42 18.05 -1.75
N LEU A 218 -10.22 17.93 -1.15
CA LEU A 218 -9.88 16.96 -0.11
C LEU A 218 -10.18 17.48 1.31
N THR A 219 -10.72 18.70 1.45
CA THR A 219 -11.16 19.25 2.74
C THR A 219 -12.03 18.29 3.57
N PRO A 220 -12.94 17.47 2.97
CA PRO A 220 -13.75 16.52 3.73
C PRO A 220 -12.97 15.40 4.43
N LEU A 221 -11.66 15.25 4.19
CA LEU A 221 -10.80 14.34 4.96
C LEU A 221 -10.59 14.82 6.40
N ILE A 222 -10.71 16.13 6.67
CA ILE A 222 -10.51 16.67 8.02
C ILE A 222 -11.56 16.07 8.97
N GLY A 223 -11.08 15.52 10.09
CA GLY A 223 -11.93 14.88 11.10
C GLY A 223 -12.31 13.44 10.75
N ALA A 224 -11.74 12.83 9.70
CA ALA A 224 -12.03 11.44 9.35
C ALA A 224 -11.73 10.49 10.51
N GLU A 225 -10.74 10.80 11.36
CA GLU A 225 -10.45 10.07 12.59
C GLU A 225 -11.68 9.89 13.52
N GLU A 226 -12.70 10.74 13.44
CA GLU A 226 -13.94 10.57 14.20
C GLU A 226 -14.78 9.37 13.71
N ASP A 227 -14.82 9.12 12.40
CA ASP A 227 -15.49 7.93 11.85
C ASP A 227 -14.77 6.66 12.33
N LEU A 228 -13.42 6.70 12.40
CA LEU A 228 -12.64 5.60 12.97
C LEU A 228 -12.98 5.38 14.45
N LYS A 229 -13.03 6.43 15.27
CA LYS A 229 -13.37 6.31 16.70
C LYS A 229 -14.77 5.72 16.89
N ASN A 230 -15.75 6.21 16.14
CA ASN A 230 -17.15 5.80 16.26
C ASN A 230 -17.37 4.33 15.84
N HIS A 231 -16.53 3.81 14.93
CA HIS A 231 -16.64 2.45 14.40
C HIS A 231 -15.35 1.64 14.57
N TYR A 232 -14.60 1.89 15.64
CA TYR A 232 -13.23 1.38 15.81
C TYR A 232 -13.17 -0.15 15.73
N GLN A 233 -14.11 -0.84 16.38
CA GLN A 233 -14.18 -2.31 16.38
C GLN A 233 -14.51 -2.87 14.98
N CYS A 234 -15.38 -2.21 14.23
CA CYS A 234 -15.73 -2.63 12.87
C CYS A 234 -14.52 -2.55 11.94
N PHE A 235 -13.79 -1.42 11.96
CA PHE A 235 -12.60 -1.26 11.15
C PHE A 235 -11.44 -2.14 11.60
N THR A 236 -11.28 -2.35 12.92
CA THR A 236 -10.29 -3.30 13.47
C THR A 236 -10.55 -4.71 12.96
N THR A 237 -11.81 -5.15 13.00
CA THR A 237 -12.21 -6.48 12.54
C THR A 237 -11.98 -6.62 11.04
N ALA A 238 -12.37 -5.60 10.26
CA ALA A 238 -12.10 -5.57 8.82
C ALA A 238 -10.60 -5.71 8.52
N PHE A 239 -9.75 -4.92 9.18
CA PHE A 239 -8.30 -4.99 9.01
C PHE A 239 -7.74 -6.37 9.36
N ARG A 240 -8.10 -6.94 10.52
CA ARG A 240 -7.59 -8.24 10.97
C ARG A 240 -7.98 -9.40 10.07
N SER A 241 -9.12 -9.30 9.40
CA SER A 241 -9.53 -10.29 8.39
C SER A 241 -8.84 -10.05 7.06
N PHE A 242 -8.74 -8.79 6.61
CA PHE A 242 -8.21 -8.44 5.31
C PHE A 242 -6.68 -8.56 5.20
N TYR A 243 -5.93 -8.07 6.18
CA TYR A 243 -4.49 -7.92 6.06
C TYR A 243 -3.73 -9.24 5.87
N PRO A 244 -4.10 -10.35 6.57
CA PRO A 244 -3.52 -11.66 6.27
C PRO A 244 -3.78 -12.14 4.83
N GLU A 245 -4.95 -11.86 4.25
CA GLU A 245 -5.24 -12.19 2.85
C GLU A 245 -4.37 -11.38 1.90
N LEU A 246 -4.14 -10.10 2.20
CA LEU A 246 -3.23 -9.25 1.43
C LEU A 246 -1.77 -9.72 1.52
N MET A 247 -1.32 -10.14 2.71
CA MET A 247 0.00 -10.71 2.93
C MET A 247 0.21 -11.97 2.07
N SER A 248 -0.76 -12.90 2.08
CA SER A 248 -0.72 -14.11 1.24
C SER A 248 -0.66 -13.76 -0.25
N PHE A 249 -1.56 -12.89 -0.72
CA PHE A 249 -1.56 -12.43 -2.11
C PHE A 249 -0.21 -11.82 -2.53
N SER A 250 0.36 -10.97 -1.67
CA SER A 250 1.66 -10.34 -1.94
C SER A 250 2.77 -11.38 -2.00
N SER A 251 2.80 -12.36 -1.09
CA SER A 251 3.83 -13.42 -1.08
C SER A 251 3.75 -14.31 -2.32
N GLU A 252 2.56 -14.65 -2.81
CA GLU A 252 2.39 -15.44 -4.04
C GLU A 252 2.87 -14.70 -5.29
N ARG A 253 2.65 -13.38 -5.32
CA ARG A 253 3.12 -12.50 -6.41
C ARG A 253 4.62 -12.20 -6.33
N ASN A 254 5.24 -12.47 -5.19
CA ASN A 254 6.57 -12.01 -4.85
C ASN A 254 7.32 -13.07 -4.01
N PRO A 255 7.63 -14.25 -4.58
CA PRO A 255 8.35 -15.30 -3.86
C PRO A 255 9.72 -14.78 -3.38
N GLY A 256 10.01 -14.91 -2.09
CA GLY A 256 11.24 -14.43 -1.43
C GLY A 256 11.07 -13.16 -0.58
N GLY A 257 9.84 -12.65 -0.46
CA GLY A 257 9.46 -11.48 0.37
C GLY A 257 9.83 -11.64 1.84
N PRO A 258 9.73 -10.58 2.66
CA PRO A 258 9.92 -10.69 4.12
C PRO A 258 8.90 -11.62 4.80
N LEU A 259 7.92 -12.12 4.06
CA LEU A 259 6.88 -13.07 4.47
C LEU A 259 7.11 -14.49 3.93
N SER A 260 8.15 -14.70 3.12
CA SER A 260 8.56 -15.99 2.56
C SER A 260 9.48 -16.76 3.50
#